data_AF-A0A925BSQ6-F1
#
_entry.id   AF-A0A925BSQ6-F1
#
_cell.length_a   1.000
_cell.length_b   1.000
_cell.length_c   1.000
_cell.angle_alpha   90.00
_cell.angle_beta   90.00
_cell.angle_gamma   90.00
#
_symmetry.space_group_name_H-M   'P 1'
#
loop_
_entity.id
_entity.type
_entity.pdbx_description
1 polymer ?
#
loop_
_entity_poly.entity_id
_entity_poly.type
_entity_poly.pdbx_seq_one_letter_code
_entity_poly.pdbx_strand_id
1 'polypeptide(L)'
;MDLPSFIWLWKIAAWSMGLAIVAYLVQAATGVSMVAARSQGGQRLWVRPLHFWSGAAMSLLVLLLLAIGIAGTLGHYGSLGHSTHLPIGIGVVELVLISAWSAVQISPDRPWARPLHIGVNALLCVAFVFVSLTGWEVVQKYL
;
A
#
# COMPACT_ATOMS: atom_id res chain seq x y z
N MET A 1 -26.92 -12.31 -2.04
CA MET A 1 -25.72 -12.38 -2.91
C MET A 1 -24.82 -13.43 -2.32
N ASP A 2 -24.42 -14.43 -3.12
CA ASP A 2 -23.47 -15.46 -2.66
C ASP A 2 -22.07 -14.84 -2.65
N LEU A 3 -21.64 -14.39 -1.48
CA LEU A 3 -20.27 -13.91 -1.29
C LEU A 3 -19.31 -15.11 -1.42
N PRO A 4 -18.08 -14.90 -1.93
CA PRO A 4 -17.05 -15.93 -1.87
C PRO A 4 -16.94 -16.45 -0.44
N SER A 5 -16.76 -17.77 -0.28
CA SER A 5 -16.59 -18.34 1.04
C SER A 5 -15.45 -17.63 1.77
N PHE A 6 -15.55 -17.56 3.09
CA PHE A 6 -14.58 -16.86 3.94
C PHE A 6 -13.11 -17.23 3.61
N ILE A 7 -12.84 -18.50 3.30
CA ILE A 7 -11.53 -19.02 2.89
C ILE A 7 -11.01 -18.36 1.60
N TRP A 8 -11.89 -18.10 0.63
CA TRP A 8 -11.49 -17.44 -0.62
C TRP A 8 -11.16 -15.97 -0.41
N LEU A 9 -11.97 -15.24 0.38
CA LEU A 9 -11.65 -13.86 0.77
C LEU A 9 -10.29 -13.78 1.48
N TRP A 10 -10.02 -14.73 2.38
CA TRP A 10 -8.74 -14.83 3.08
C TRP A 10 -7.56 -15.05 2.13
N LYS A 11 -7.68 -16.00 1.19
CA LYS A 11 -6.61 -16.27 0.20
C LYS A 11 -6.30 -15.03 -0.63
N ILE A 12 -7.35 -14.35 -1.13
CA ILE A 12 -7.18 -13.14 -1.92
C ILE A 12 -6.51 -12.04 -1.08
N ALA A 13 -6.92 -11.86 0.18
CA ALA A 13 -6.30 -10.88 1.07
C ALA A 13 -4.81 -11.20 1.30
N ALA A 14 -4.45 -12.45 1.60
CA ALA A 14 -3.07 -12.85 1.85
C ALA A 14 -2.17 -12.61 0.62
N TRP A 15 -2.62 -13.03 -0.58
CA TRP A 15 -1.88 -12.79 -1.82
C TRP A 15 -1.80 -11.30 -2.17
N SER A 16 -2.88 -10.54 -1.98
CA SER A 16 -2.89 -9.10 -2.24
C SER A 16 -1.93 -8.34 -1.31
N MET A 17 -1.85 -8.74 -0.04
CA MET A 17 -0.90 -8.18 0.92
C MET A 17 0.55 -8.47 0.51
N GLY A 18 0.87 -9.72 0.15
CA GLY A 18 2.19 -10.07 -0.34
C GLY A 18 2.59 -9.27 -1.60
N LEU A 19 1.67 -9.14 -2.55
CA LEU A 19 1.89 -8.33 -3.76
C LEU A 19 2.05 -6.84 -3.44
N ALA A 20 1.30 -6.30 -2.47
CA ALA A 20 1.44 -4.90 -2.05
C ALA A 20 2.81 -4.64 -1.43
N ILE A 21 3.32 -5.56 -0.59
CA ILE A 21 4.67 -5.49 -0.02
C ILE A 21 5.73 -5.53 -1.14
N VAL A 22 5.61 -6.46 -2.09
CA VAL A 22 6.54 -6.54 -3.23
C VAL A 22 6.50 -5.24 -4.05
N ALA A 23 5.32 -4.72 -4.35
CA ALA A 23 5.17 -3.47 -5.07
C ALA A 23 5.80 -2.28 -4.31
N TYR A 24 5.65 -2.24 -2.98
CA TYR A 24 6.30 -1.25 -2.12
C TYR A 24 7.84 -1.37 -2.15
N LEU A 25 8.39 -2.58 -2.14
CA LEU A 25 9.85 -2.78 -2.28
C LEU A 25 10.36 -2.34 -3.66
N VAL A 26 9.59 -2.60 -4.72
CA VAL A 26 9.89 -2.07 -6.07
C VAL A 26 9.85 -0.54 -6.07
N GLN A 27 8.87 0.08 -5.40
CA GLN A 27 8.81 1.55 -5.24
C GLN A 27 10.06 2.09 -4.54
N ALA A 28 10.48 1.48 -3.43
CA ALA A 28 11.68 1.88 -2.70
C ALA A 28 12.93 1.76 -3.57
N ALA A 29 13.14 0.61 -4.24
CA ALA A 29 14.30 0.37 -5.09
C ALA A 29 14.36 1.34 -6.28
N THR A 30 13.23 1.55 -6.98
CA THR A 30 13.15 2.46 -8.11
C THR A 30 13.29 3.93 -7.69
N GLY A 31 12.72 4.32 -6.55
CA GLY A 31 12.88 5.65 -5.95
C GLY A 31 14.34 5.96 -5.59
N VAL A 32 15.01 5.05 -4.88
CA VAL A 32 16.45 5.16 -4.56
C VAL A 32 17.29 5.22 -5.84
N SER A 33 16.99 4.38 -6.83
CA SER A 33 17.69 4.40 -8.12
C SER A 33 17.55 5.75 -8.84
N MET A 34 16.36 6.36 -8.82
CA MET A 34 16.12 7.68 -9.41
C MET A 34 16.84 8.81 -8.67
N VAL A 35 17.02 8.70 -7.35
CA VAL A 35 17.82 9.66 -6.56
C VAL A 35 19.30 9.51 -6.90
N ALA A 36 19.83 8.29 -6.88
CA ALA A 36 21.24 8.01 -7.16
C ALA A 36 21.64 8.42 -8.59
N ALA A 37 20.78 8.17 -9.58
CA ALA A 37 21.05 8.50 -10.98
C ALA A 37 21.22 10.01 -11.22
N ARG A 38 20.52 10.85 -10.43
CA ARG A 38 20.66 12.32 -10.49
C ARG A 38 22.05 12.78 -10.05
N SER A 39 22.63 12.14 -9.04
CA SER A 39 23.98 12.43 -8.57
C SER A 39 25.07 12.00 -9.55
N GLN A 40 24.75 11.07 -10.47
CA GLN A 40 25.70 10.48 -11.42
C GLN A 40 25.51 10.97 -12.86
N GLY A 41 24.64 11.96 -13.10
CA GLY A 41 24.42 12.54 -14.43
C GLY A 41 23.72 11.62 -15.45
N GLY A 42 23.24 10.45 -15.03
CA GLY A 42 22.59 9.46 -15.91
C GLY A 42 21.07 9.39 -15.69
N GLN A 43 20.30 9.01 -16.72
CA GLN A 43 18.87 8.71 -16.58
C GLN A 43 18.58 7.30 -17.11
N ARG A 44 18.06 6.42 -16.23
CA ARG A 44 17.55 5.10 -16.64
C ARG A 44 16.09 5.25 -17.06
N LEU A 45 15.85 5.28 -18.38
CA LEU A 45 14.53 5.59 -18.96
C LEU A 45 13.41 4.64 -18.50
N TRP A 46 13.72 3.37 -18.19
CA TRP A 46 12.73 2.37 -17.76
C TRP A 46 12.36 2.43 -16.27
N VAL A 47 13.16 3.10 -15.43
CA VAL A 47 12.92 3.14 -13.99
C VAL A 47 11.70 4.00 -13.65
N ARG A 48 11.50 5.12 -14.35
CA ARG A 48 10.34 5.99 -14.18
C ARG A 48 9.00 5.29 -14.45
N PRO A 49 8.77 4.65 -15.62
CA PRO A 49 7.53 3.94 -15.87
C PRO A 49 7.33 2.76 -14.93
N LEU A 50 8.40 2.03 -14.56
CA LEU A 50 8.29 0.96 -13.56
C LEU A 50 7.84 1.51 -12.20
N HIS A 51 8.41 2.62 -11.75
CA HIS A 51 8.00 3.31 -10.52
C HIS A 51 6.53 3.77 -10.61
N PHE A 52 6.12 4.39 -11.72
CA PHE A 52 4.73 4.82 -11.86
C PHE A 52 3.73 3.65 -11.78
N TRP A 53 3.95 2.60 -12.59
CA TRP A 53 3.02 1.48 -12.68
C TRP A 53 3.00 0.60 -11.42
N SER A 54 4.15 0.37 -10.78
CA SER A 54 4.17 -0.37 -9.51
C SER A 54 3.51 0.42 -8.37
N GLY A 55 3.63 1.76 -8.36
CA GLY A 55 2.92 2.61 -7.40
C GLY A 55 1.40 2.59 -7.61
N ALA A 56 0.94 2.63 -8.87
CA ALA A 56 -0.47 2.48 -9.21
C ALA A 56 -1.00 1.09 -8.80
N ALA A 57 -0.26 0.02 -9.11
CA ALA A 57 -0.62 -1.35 -8.72
C ALA A 57 -0.70 -1.50 -7.20
N MET A 58 0.29 -0.99 -6.45
CA MET A 58 0.29 -0.97 -4.99
C MET A 58 -0.97 -0.25 -4.44
N SER A 59 -1.32 0.90 -5.01
CA SER A 59 -2.49 1.67 -4.59
C SER A 59 -3.79 0.89 -4.79
N LEU A 60 -3.94 0.22 -5.94
CA LEU A 60 -5.11 -0.62 -6.22
C LEU A 60 -5.18 -1.84 -5.30
N LEU A 61 -4.04 -2.48 -5.02
CA LEU A 61 -3.98 -3.62 -4.09
C LEU A 61 -4.39 -3.22 -2.67
N VAL A 62 -3.97 -2.05 -2.20
CA VAL A 62 -4.35 -1.54 -0.87
C VAL A 62 -5.85 -1.21 -0.78
N LEU A 63 -6.44 -0.64 -1.84
CA LEU A 63 -7.89 -0.43 -1.91
C LEU A 63 -8.67 -1.74 -1.99
N LEU A 64 -8.16 -2.73 -2.73
CA LEU A 64 -8.73 -4.08 -2.77
C LEU A 64 -8.70 -4.73 -1.39
N LEU A 65 -7.57 -4.63 -0.67
CA LEU A 65 -7.44 -5.13 0.70
C LEU A 65 -8.46 -4.49 1.65
N LEU A 66 -8.65 -3.16 1.56
CA LEU A 66 -9.69 -2.47 2.33
C LEU A 66 -11.09 -3.02 1.99
N ALA A 67 -11.41 -3.17 0.71
CA ALA A 67 -12.70 -3.70 0.27
C ALA A 67 -12.95 -5.12 0.80
N ILE A 68 -11.95 -6.00 0.71
CA ILE A 68 -12.03 -7.36 1.24
C ILE A 68 -12.17 -7.36 2.77
N GLY A 69 -11.43 -6.49 3.47
CA GLY A 69 -11.51 -6.36 4.92
C GLY A 69 -12.90 -5.92 5.39
N ILE A 70 -13.49 -4.93 4.72
CA ILE A 70 -14.86 -4.46 5.00
C ILE A 70 -15.88 -5.57 4.69
N ALA A 71 -15.80 -6.20 3.51
CA ALA A 71 -16.72 -7.25 3.12
C ALA A 71 -16.64 -8.47 4.05
N GLY A 72 -15.43 -8.85 4.47
CA GLY A 72 -15.19 -9.96 5.39
C GLY A 72 -15.73 -9.69 6.80
N THR A 73 -15.47 -8.50 7.35
CA THR A 73 -15.94 -8.13 8.69
C THR A 73 -17.46 -7.97 8.75
N LEU A 74 -18.06 -7.24 7.80
CA LEU A 74 -19.51 -7.09 7.71
C LEU A 74 -20.21 -8.43 7.42
N GLY A 75 -19.65 -9.24 6.51
CA GLY A 75 -20.24 -10.52 6.13
C GLY A 75 -20.20 -11.56 7.25
N HIS A 76 -19.15 -11.56 8.09
CA HIS A 76 -19.00 -12.55 9.16
C HIS A 76 -19.56 -12.08 10.52
N TYR A 77 -19.36 -10.81 10.89
CA TYR A 77 -19.75 -10.28 12.20
C TYR A 77 -20.95 -9.32 12.17
N GLY A 78 -21.45 -8.92 10.99
CA GLY A 78 -22.52 -7.91 10.87
C GLY A 78 -22.11 -6.50 11.27
N SER A 79 -20.81 -6.27 11.55
CA SER A 79 -20.22 -4.99 11.93
C SER A 79 -18.75 -4.95 11.50
N LEU A 80 -18.14 -3.76 11.45
CA LEU A 80 -16.72 -3.61 11.06
C LEU A 80 -15.73 -4.18 12.10
N GLY A 81 -16.23 -4.62 13.27
CA GLY A 81 -15.45 -5.17 14.36
C GLY A 81 -14.60 -4.12 15.11
N HIS A 82 -14.16 -4.48 16.32
CA HIS A 82 -13.18 -3.71 17.08
C HIS A 82 -11.84 -4.44 17.01
N SER A 83 -10.96 -4.02 16.09
CA SER A 83 -9.60 -4.54 15.99
C SER A 83 -8.61 -3.40 15.87
N THR A 84 -7.39 -3.62 16.37
CA THR A 84 -6.24 -2.73 16.13
C THR A 84 -5.89 -2.65 14.65
N HIS A 85 -6.21 -3.69 13.88
CA HIS A 85 -5.95 -3.76 12.44
C HIS A 85 -6.73 -2.72 11.64
N LEU A 86 -8.01 -2.47 11.96
CA LEU A 86 -8.85 -1.53 11.20
C LEU A 86 -8.29 -0.09 11.17
N PRO A 87 -8.01 0.58 12.30
CA PRO A 87 -7.46 1.94 12.27
C PRO A 87 -6.07 2.00 11.63
N ILE A 88 -5.22 0.98 11.84
CA ILE A 88 -3.91 0.91 11.19
C ILE A 88 -4.06 0.76 9.67
N GLY A 89 -4.99 -0.10 9.21
CA GLY A 89 -5.29 -0.30 7.80
C GLY A 89 -5.83 0.95 7.12
N ILE A 90 -6.72 1.70 7.79
CA ILE A 90 -7.19 3.01 7.31
C ILE A 90 -6.01 3.99 7.19
N GLY A 91 -5.13 4.05 8.20
CA GLY A 91 -3.93 4.87 8.13
C GLY A 91 -3.01 4.52 6.96
N VAL A 92 -2.83 3.22 6.65
CA VAL A 92 -2.09 2.79 5.46
C VAL A 92 -2.76 3.28 4.17
N VAL A 93 -4.08 3.14 4.05
CA VAL A 93 -4.84 3.63 2.89
C VAL A 93 -4.64 5.14 2.71
N GLU A 94 -4.80 5.93 3.78
CA GLU A 94 -4.61 7.38 3.75
C GLU A 94 -3.19 7.75 3.31
N LEU A 95 -2.17 7.11 3.89
CA LEU A 95 -0.77 7.35 3.53
C LEU A 95 -0.49 6.97 2.07
N VAL A 96 -1.05 5.88 1.56
CA VAL A 96 -0.94 5.49 0.14
C VAL A 96 -1.58 6.54 -0.77
N LEU A 97 -2.77 7.04 -0.43
CA LEU A 97 -3.45 8.08 -1.21
C LEU A 97 -2.70 9.41 -1.18
N ILE A 98 -2.18 9.82 -0.02
CA ILE A 98 -1.34 11.03 0.11
C ILE A 98 -0.04 10.86 -0.69
N SER A 99 0.58 9.68 -0.66
CA SER A 99 1.77 9.36 -1.45
C SER A 99 1.48 9.46 -2.95
N ALA A 100 0.40 8.83 -3.43
CA ALA A 100 0.01 8.88 -4.85
C ALA A 100 -0.35 10.30 -5.30
N TRP A 101 -1.11 11.03 -4.49
CA TRP A 101 -1.47 12.43 -4.75
C TRP A 101 -0.23 13.31 -4.80
N SER A 102 0.65 13.24 -3.81
CA SER A 102 1.89 14.03 -3.80
C SER A 102 2.80 13.68 -4.98
N ALA A 103 2.81 12.42 -5.46
CA ALA A 103 3.59 12.02 -6.62
C ALA A 103 3.18 12.75 -7.91
N VAL A 104 1.87 12.87 -8.18
CA VAL A 104 1.36 13.56 -9.38
C VAL A 104 1.51 15.09 -9.29
N GLN A 105 1.81 15.61 -8.11
CA GLN A 105 2.03 17.04 -7.88
C GLN A 105 3.50 17.45 -8.03
N ILE A 106 4.43 16.51 -8.28
CA ILE A 106 5.87 16.80 -8.40
C ILE A 106 6.14 17.62 -9.67
N SER A 107 6.41 18.92 -9.47
CA SER A 107 6.84 19.85 -10.52
C SER A 107 7.86 20.86 -9.96
N PRO A 108 8.58 21.60 -10.83
CA PRO A 108 9.45 22.70 -10.39
C PRO A 108 8.70 23.78 -9.58
N ASP A 109 7.44 24.05 -9.90
CA ASP A 109 6.61 25.05 -9.22
C ASP A 109 6.09 24.60 -7.84
N ARG A 110 6.23 23.30 -7.52
CA ARG A 110 5.74 22.69 -6.27
C ARG A 110 6.86 21.92 -5.57
N PRO A 111 7.87 22.62 -5.01
CA PRO A 111 9.03 21.97 -4.39
C PRO A 111 8.69 21.13 -3.16
N TRP A 112 7.52 21.34 -2.53
CA TRP A 112 7.03 20.59 -1.38
C TRP A 112 6.55 19.16 -1.72
N ALA A 113 6.15 18.89 -2.96
CA ALA A 113 5.49 17.64 -3.34
C ALA A 113 6.44 16.43 -3.22
N ARG A 114 7.69 16.60 -3.66
CA ARG A 114 8.72 15.55 -3.57
C ARG A 114 9.09 15.18 -2.12
N PRO A 115 9.46 16.11 -1.22
CA PRO A 115 9.78 15.75 0.16
C PRO A 115 8.57 15.18 0.89
N LEU A 116 7.34 15.65 0.61
CA LEU A 116 6.13 15.03 1.16
C LEU A 116 6.00 13.57 0.69
N HIS A 117 6.09 13.32 -0.62
CA HIS A 117 6.02 11.97 -1.18
C HIS A 117 7.06 11.04 -0.53
N ILE A 118 8.31 11.47 -0.44
CA ILE A 118 9.40 10.66 0.15
C ILE A 118 9.14 10.42 1.65
N GLY A 119 8.78 11.45 2.41
CA GLY A 119 8.51 11.33 3.84
C GLY A 119 7.32 10.41 4.15
N VAL A 120 6.24 10.51 3.37
CA VAL A 120 5.08 9.63 3.48
C VAL A 120 5.45 8.19 3.13
N ASN A 121 6.29 7.95 2.12
CA ASN A 121 6.78 6.60 1.82
C ASN A 121 7.65 6.04 2.95
N ALA A 122 8.49 6.86 3.59
CA ALA A 122 9.26 6.41 4.76
C ALA A 122 8.32 5.98 5.92
N LEU A 123 7.26 6.74 6.16
CA LEU A 123 6.23 6.37 7.14
C LEU A 123 5.43 5.13 6.72
N LEU A 124 5.13 4.97 5.43
CA LEU A 124 4.50 3.77 4.88
C LEU A 124 5.31 2.51 5.16
N CYS A 125 6.65 2.57 5.16
CA CYS A 125 7.50 1.45 5.55
C CYS A 125 7.08 0.88 6.91
N VAL A 126 6.98 1.77 7.90
CA VAL A 126 6.60 1.43 9.28
C VAL A 126 5.15 0.95 9.31
N ALA A 127 4.26 1.66 8.63
CA ALA A 127 2.84 1.32 8.59
C ALA A 127 2.60 -0.07 7.96
N PHE A 128 3.31 -0.44 6.89
CA PHE A 128 3.26 -1.76 6.25
C PHE A 128 3.67 -2.89 7.20
N VAL A 129 4.68 -2.67 8.04
CA VAL A 129 5.07 -3.63 9.08
C VAL A 129 3.94 -3.81 10.08
N PHE A 130 3.42 -2.71 10.66
CA PHE A 130 2.35 -2.79 11.66
C PHE A 130 1.03 -3.37 11.12
N VAL A 131 0.63 -3.01 9.90
CA VAL A 131 -0.60 -3.56 9.29
C VAL A 131 -0.45 -5.05 8.98
N SER A 132 0.77 -5.51 8.67
CA SER A 132 1.05 -6.94 8.45
C SER A 132 0.99 -7.73 9.75
N LEU A 133 1.58 -7.19 10.83
CA LEU A 133 1.54 -7.82 12.16
C LEU A 133 0.11 -7.92 12.69
N THR A 134 -0.63 -6.80 12.69
CA THR A 134 -2.03 -6.80 13.14
C THR A 134 -2.96 -7.56 12.20
N GLY A 135 -2.65 -7.62 10.90
CA GLY A 135 -3.37 -8.43 9.94
C GLY A 135 -3.17 -9.92 10.18
N TRP A 136 -1.96 -10.33 10.57
CA TRP A 136 -1.68 -11.71 11.00
C TRP A 136 -2.51 -12.09 12.23
N GLU A 137 -2.59 -11.22 13.25
CA GLU A 137 -3.44 -11.45 14.43
C GLU A 137 -4.92 -11.62 14.05
N VAL A 138 -5.41 -10.86 13.07
CA VAL A 138 -6.78 -11.01 12.54
C VAL A 138 -6.93 -12.37 11.86
N VAL A 139 -5.98 -12.76 11.02
CA VAL A 139 -6.00 -14.06 10.32
C VAL A 139 -6.03 -15.24 11.29
N GLN A 140 -5.26 -15.18 12.38
CA GLN A 140 -5.22 -16.25 13.39
C GLN A 140 -6.57 -16.52 14.06
N LYS A 141 -7.51 -15.56 14.05
CA LYS A 141 -8.86 -15.78 14.60
C LYS A 141 -9.73 -16.70 13.74
N TYR A 142 -9.29 -17.00 12.53
CA TYR A 142 -10.05 -17.79 11.56
C TYR A 142 -9.36 -19.08 11.11
N LEU A 143 -8.18 -19.39 11.68
CA LEU A 143 -7.50 -20.67 11.58
C LEU A 143 -7.82 -21.52 12.81
#